data_AF-A0A2S7SQX6-F1
#
_entry.id   AF-A0A2S7SQX6-F1
#
_cell.length_a   1.000
_cell.length_b   1.000
_cell.length_c   1.000
_cell.angle_alpha   90.00
_cell.angle_beta   90.00
_cell.angle_gamma   90.00
#
_symmetry.space_group_name_H-M   'P 1'
#
loop_
_entity.id
_entity.type
_entity.pdbx_description
1 polymer ?
#
loop_
_entity_poly.entity_id
_entity_poly.type
_entity_poly.pdbx_seq_one_letter_code
_entity_poly.pdbx_strand_id
1 'polypeptide(L)'
;MKKRFLLLPLIAIGAYVTLSSNIGGYLSNATGSNGGTVGCGGGGCHSNTASSTVTQTTIIVDSAGTLVTVYHPGVTYRVSLAAGTAATSGLTKFGFQLSSSKAASAAQAGTWVAATAPVNATVSAMGPFSVVRHTAPMSDSVILAGAAFVYPVSIQWTAPAAGTGAVKFFGVINAVNNNTNADAGDLWNSTTTTITEYVDHTLVSEVAAKVAINTFPNPVTSSFTLQLSNAAAGTYGVQVMDITGKIVVKQSVEVTGNTASSTINLSNFAAGRYHVVVEKDGVRTVKAIVKQ
;
A
#
# COMPACT_ATOMS: atom_id res chain seq x y z
N MET A 1 0.74 -10.97 -65.06
CA MET A 1 1.60 -11.79 -64.17
C MET A 1 2.29 -11.04 -63.01
N LYS A 2 2.30 -9.69 -62.95
CA LYS A 2 3.06 -8.94 -61.92
C LYS A 2 2.37 -8.72 -60.55
N LYS A 3 1.03 -8.83 -60.46
CA LYS A 3 0.29 -8.60 -59.19
C LYS A 3 0.42 -9.74 -58.16
N ARG A 4 0.71 -10.98 -58.61
CA ARG A 4 0.87 -12.15 -57.73
C ARG A 4 2.19 -12.13 -56.94
N PHE A 5 3.23 -11.46 -57.46
CA PHE A 5 4.53 -11.31 -56.78
C PHE A 5 4.50 -10.29 -55.64
N LEU A 6 3.54 -9.35 -55.62
CA LEU A 6 3.35 -8.38 -54.54
C LEU A 6 2.48 -8.91 -53.38
N LEU A 7 1.59 -9.88 -53.67
CA LEU A 7 0.71 -10.46 -52.65
C LEU A 7 1.44 -11.38 -51.68
N LEU A 8 2.44 -12.15 -52.14
CA LEU A 8 3.23 -13.02 -51.28
C LEU A 8 3.98 -12.29 -50.14
N PRO A 9 4.75 -11.21 -50.41
CA PRO A 9 5.40 -10.48 -49.32
C PRO A 9 4.40 -9.77 -48.41
N LEU A 10 3.26 -9.29 -48.93
CA LEU A 10 2.19 -8.69 -48.11
C LEU A 10 1.54 -9.70 -47.16
N ILE A 11 1.29 -10.92 -47.63
CA ILE A 11 0.78 -12.02 -46.79
C ILE A 11 1.85 -12.46 -45.79
N ALA A 12 3.12 -12.53 -46.19
CA ALA A 12 4.22 -12.88 -45.28
C ALA A 12 4.43 -11.81 -44.19
N ILE A 13 4.33 -10.51 -44.52
CA ILE A 13 4.38 -9.40 -43.56
C ILE A 13 3.15 -9.45 -42.65
N GLY A 14 1.95 -9.67 -43.20
CA GLY A 14 0.72 -9.83 -42.42
C GLY A 14 0.81 -10.99 -41.43
N ALA A 15 1.30 -12.15 -41.88
CA ALA A 15 1.51 -13.32 -41.05
C ALA A 15 2.59 -13.09 -39.98
N TYR A 16 3.70 -12.42 -40.33
CA TYR A 16 4.76 -12.07 -39.39
C TYR A 16 4.25 -11.16 -38.26
N VAL A 17 3.42 -10.17 -38.58
CA VAL A 17 2.81 -9.27 -37.58
C VAL A 17 1.80 -10.00 -36.69
N THR A 18 1.09 -11.01 -37.20
CA THR A 18 0.12 -11.78 -36.39
C THR A 18 0.77 -12.92 -35.58
N LEU A 19 1.98 -13.37 -35.96
CA LEU A 19 2.68 -14.52 -35.34
C LEU A 19 3.90 -14.10 -34.50
N SER A 20 4.26 -12.81 -34.46
CA SER A 20 5.40 -12.35 -33.67
C SER A 20 5.08 -12.37 -32.17
N SER A 21 5.79 -13.20 -31.41
CA SER A 21 5.83 -13.13 -29.95
C SER A 21 6.60 -11.88 -29.51
N ASN A 22 6.09 -11.16 -28.50
CA ASN A 22 6.73 -9.94 -28.02
C ASN A 22 7.74 -10.25 -26.91
N ILE A 23 9.00 -10.46 -27.31
CA ILE A 23 10.14 -10.62 -26.38
C ILE A 23 10.29 -9.43 -25.41
N GLY A 24 9.77 -8.27 -25.83
CA GLY A 24 9.76 -7.03 -25.07
C GLY A 24 8.71 -6.96 -23.98
N GLY A 25 7.86 -7.99 -23.79
CA GLY A 25 6.86 -8.08 -22.73
C GLY A 25 5.47 -7.56 -23.09
N TYR A 26 4.47 -7.96 -22.29
CA TYR A 26 3.06 -7.60 -22.52
C TYR A 26 2.82 -6.09 -22.30
N LEU A 27 2.13 -5.46 -23.26
CA LEU A 27 1.90 -4.00 -23.29
C LEU A 27 0.60 -3.55 -22.61
N SER A 28 -0.12 -4.46 -21.94
CA SER A 28 -1.27 -4.15 -21.11
C SER A 28 -1.00 -4.55 -19.65
N ASN A 29 -1.84 -4.10 -18.74
CA ASN A 29 -1.70 -4.36 -17.31
C ASN A 29 -2.15 -5.79 -16.97
N ALA A 30 -1.20 -6.72 -16.97
CA ALA A 30 -1.41 -8.10 -16.55
C ALA A 30 -1.45 -8.27 -15.02
N THR A 31 -1.13 -7.24 -14.24
CA THR A 31 -1.13 -7.34 -12.77
C THR A 31 -2.53 -7.34 -12.14
N GLY A 32 -3.55 -6.93 -12.90
CA GLY A 32 -4.93 -6.78 -12.40
C GLY A 32 -5.12 -5.65 -11.39
N SER A 33 -4.12 -4.78 -11.18
CA SER A 33 -4.17 -3.71 -10.17
C SER A 33 -5.24 -2.65 -10.40
N ASN A 34 -5.77 -2.58 -11.63
CA ASN A 34 -6.88 -1.73 -12.05
C ASN A 34 -8.25 -2.42 -11.94
N GLY A 35 -8.32 -3.60 -11.32
CA GLY A 35 -9.52 -4.44 -11.28
C GLY A 35 -9.74 -5.32 -12.52
N GLY A 36 -8.78 -5.33 -13.46
CA GLY A 36 -8.81 -6.20 -14.63
C GLY A 36 -8.31 -7.63 -14.35
N THR A 37 -8.29 -8.45 -15.40
CA THR A 37 -7.80 -9.83 -15.33
C THR A 37 -6.32 -9.87 -14.96
N VAL A 38 -5.98 -10.69 -13.96
CA VAL A 38 -4.59 -10.97 -13.58
C VAL A 38 -4.03 -12.11 -14.42
N GLY A 39 -2.77 -11.97 -14.81
CA GLY A 39 -1.94 -13.07 -15.24
C GLY A 39 -1.24 -12.88 -16.58
N CYS A 40 -0.31 -13.79 -16.81
CA CYS A 40 0.37 -14.00 -18.08
C CYS A 40 -0.22 -15.25 -18.74
N GLY A 41 -1.55 -15.34 -18.85
CA GLY A 41 -2.28 -16.48 -19.43
C GLY A 41 -3.06 -16.05 -20.68
N GLY A 42 -3.33 -16.99 -21.59
CA GLY A 42 -4.03 -16.72 -22.86
C GLY A 42 -3.15 -16.69 -24.11
N GLY A 43 -3.75 -16.79 -25.29
CA GLY A 43 -3.02 -16.75 -26.58
C GLY A 43 -2.17 -17.99 -26.92
N GLY A 44 -2.15 -19.01 -26.06
CA GLY A 44 -1.52 -20.31 -26.34
C GLY A 44 0.02 -20.35 -26.23
N CYS A 45 0.66 -19.26 -25.81
CA CYS A 45 2.13 -19.17 -25.74
C CYS A 45 2.72 -19.51 -24.35
N HIS A 46 1.88 -19.64 -23.33
CA HIS A 46 2.25 -19.95 -21.96
C HIS A 46 1.07 -20.61 -21.24
N SER A 47 1.28 -21.17 -20.04
CA SER A 47 0.23 -21.80 -19.24
C SER A 47 -1.01 -20.90 -19.08
N ASN A 48 -2.21 -21.48 -19.24
CA ASN A 48 -3.47 -20.77 -19.06
C ASN A 48 -3.84 -20.52 -17.60
N THR A 49 -3.19 -21.21 -16.66
CA THR A 49 -3.46 -21.10 -15.22
C THR A 49 -2.19 -20.80 -14.45
N ALA A 50 -2.33 -20.05 -13.36
CA ALA A 50 -1.25 -19.81 -12.42
C ALA A 50 -0.72 -21.13 -11.84
N SER A 51 0.58 -21.20 -11.59
CA SER A 51 1.27 -22.39 -11.09
C SER A 51 2.03 -22.10 -9.81
N SER A 52 1.81 -22.92 -8.78
CA SER A 52 2.55 -22.86 -7.53
C SER A 52 4.02 -23.26 -7.66
N THR A 53 4.43 -23.83 -8.80
CA THR A 53 5.85 -24.08 -9.14
C THR A 53 6.65 -22.79 -9.18
N VAL A 54 6.00 -21.66 -9.50
CA VAL A 54 6.59 -20.33 -9.40
C VAL A 54 6.19 -19.75 -8.04
N THR A 55 7.15 -19.73 -7.12
CA THR A 55 7.01 -19.04 -5.83
C THR A 55 7.38 -17.59 -6.00
N GLN A 56 6.73 -16.67 -5.28
CA GLN A 56 7.04 -15.24 -5.38
C GLN A 56 6.61 -14.44 -4.15
N THR A 57 7.31 -13.33 -3.92
CA THR A 57 7.04 -12.39 -2.84
C THR A 57 7.37 -10.97 -3.27
N THR A 58 6.59 -10.01 -2.78
CA THR A 58 6.89 -8.58 -2.93
C THR A 58 7.31 -8.04 -1.57
N ILE A 59 8.50 -7.47 -1.52
CA ILE A 59 9.15 -6.96 -0.31
C ILE A 59 9.35 -5.47 -0.47
N ILE A 60 8.92 -4.69 0.52
CA ILE A 60 9.14 -3.25 0.57
C ILE A 60 10.14 -2.99 1.70
N VAL A 61 11.20 -2.24 1.40
CA VAL A 61 12.19 -1.81 2.40
C VAL A 61 12.48 -0.32 2.35
N ASP A 62 12.89 0.23 3.48
CA ASP A 62 13.41 1.59 3.59
C ASP A 62 14.85 1.72 3.06
N SER A 63 15.45 2.91 3.20
CA SER A 63 16.82 3.18 2.79
C SER A 63 17.88 2.43 3.61
N ALA A 64 17.54 1.97 4.81
CA ALA A 64 18.40 1.13 5.65
C ALA A 64 18.25 -0.37 5.35
N GLY A 65 17.30 -0.75 4.49
CA GLY A 65 16.99 -2.13 4.15
C GLY A 65 16.02 -2.82 5.12
N THR A 66 15.38 -2.06 6.02
CA THR A 66 14.39 -2.58 6.97
C THR A 66 13.07 -2.85 6.26
N LEU A 67 12.41 -3.97 6.58
CA LEU A 67 11.08 -4.29 6.06
C LEU A 67 10.05 -3.21 6.46
N VAL A 68 9.25 -2.80 5.48
CA VAL A 68 8.24 -1.75 5.63
C VAL A 68 6.85 -2.36 5.47
N THR A 69 6.06 -2.31 6.55
CA THR A 69 4.62 -2.63 6.55
C THR A 69 3.75 -1.38 6.70
N VAL A 70 4.36 -0.25 7.07
CA VAL A 70 3.72 1.06 7.23
C VAL A 70 4.56 2.11 6.50
N TYR A 71 3.96 2.86 5.57
CA TYR A 71 4.67 3.90 4.82
C TYR A 71 4.38 5.30 5.35
N HIS A 72 5.39 6.14 5.42
CA HIS A 72 5.24 7.59 5.54
C HIS A 72 4.96 8.24 4.17
N PRO A 73 3.96 9.12 4.05
CA PRO A 73 3.64 9.81 2.81
C PRO A 73 4.85 10.54 2.18
N GLY A 74 4.99 10.47 0.86
CA GLY A 74 6.07 11.12 0.11
C GLY A 74 7.47 10.52 0.27
N VAL A 75 7.68 9.56 1.19
CA VAL A 75 8.97 8.88 1.36
C VAL A 75 9.18 7.87 0.23
N THR A 76 10.44 7.74 -0.22
CA THR A 76 10.81 6.77 -1.26
C THR A 76 11.33 5.49 -0.63
N TYR A 77 10.78 4.36 -1.08
CA TYR A 77 11.10 3.01 -0.63
C TYR A 77 11.67 2.20 -1.79
N ARG A 78 12.38 1.12 -1.47
CA ARG A 78 12.79 0.12 -2.46
C ARG A 78 11.79 -1.03 -2.44
N VAL A 79 11.14 -1.27 -3.57
CA VAL A 79 10.24 -2.41 -3.76
C VAL A 79 10.98 -3.48 -4.53
N SER A 80 11.00 -4.69 -3.97
CA SER A 80 11.63 -5.85 -4.59
C SER A 80 10.62 -6.94 -4.85
N LEU A 81 10.53 -7.39 -6.10
CA LEU A 81 9.77 -8.57 -6.48
C LEU A 81 10.76 -9.72 -6.62
N ALA A 82 10.65 -10.69 -5.72
CA ALA A 82 11.43 -11.92 -5.77
C ALA A 82 10.55 -13.07 -6.25
N ALA A 83 11.09 -13.90 -7.14
CA ALA A 83 10.44 -15.11 -7.60
C ALA A 83 11.40 -16.28 -7.61
N GLY A 84 10.89 -17.50 -7.58
CA GLY A 84 11.72 -18.66 -7.81
C GLY A 84 11.00 -19.91 -8.22
N THR A 85 11.76 -20.79 -8.88
CA THR A 85 11.30 -22.06 -9.44
C THR A 85 12.19 -23.19 -8.95
N ALA A 86 11.68 -24.42 -8.93
CA ALA A 86 12.50 -25.60 -8.64
C ALA A 86 13.66 -25.71 -9.64
N ALA A 87 14.85 -26.12 -9.16
CA ALA A 87 16.06 -26.24 -9.98
C ALA A 87 15.90 -27.17 -11.20
N THR A 88 15.01 -28.17 -11.10
CA THR A 88 14.73 -29.14 -12.17
C THR A 88 13.68 -28.67 -13.18
N SER A 89 13.14 -27.46 -13.02
CA SER A 89 12.01 -26.98 -13.83
C SER A 89 12.36 -26.68 -15.29
N GLY A 90 13.64 -26.44 -15.60
CA GLY A 90 14.07 -25.98 -16.93
C GLY A 90 13.64 -24.54 -17.26
N LEU A 91 13.07 -23.80 -16.30
CA LEU A 91 12.65 -22.42 -16.43
C LEU A 91 13.83 -21.49 -16.09
N THR A 92 14.52 -21.02 -17.13
CA THR A 92 15.84 -20.36 -17.03
C THR A 92 15.78 -18.84 -17.14
N LYS A 93 14.63 -18.28 -17.49
CA LYS A 93 14.42 -16.83 -17.63
C LYS A 93 13.11 -16.40 -17.00
N PHE A 94 12.98 -15.10 -16.76
CA PHE A 94 11.79 -14.50 -16.14
C PHE A 94 11.34 -13.26 -16.90
N GLY A 95 10.03 -13.12 -17.05
CA GLY A 95 9.33 -11.87 -17.36
C GLY A 95 8.48 -11.46 -16.16
N PHE A 96 8.17 -10.17 -16.05
CA PHE A 96 7.37 -9.68 -14.94
C PHE A 96 6.57 -8.42 -15.26
N GLN A 97 5.53 -8.20 -14.46
CA GLN A 97 4.97 -6.88 -14.24
C GLN A 97 4.79 -6.62 -12.74
N LEU A 98 5.02 -5.38 -12.32
CA LEU A 98 4.82 -4.91 -10.95
C LEU A 98 4.08 -3.57 -10.99
N SER A 99 3.07 -3.41 -10.14
CA SER A 99 2.29 -2.18 -10.04
C SER A 99 1.76 -1.94 -8.63
N SER A 100 1.17 -0.77 -8.41
CA SER A 100 0.65 -0.34 -7.12
C SER A 100 -0.67 0.41 -7.27
N SER A 101 -1.64 0.11 -6.40
CA SER A 101 -2.91 0.83 -6.35
C SER A 101 -3.41 1.03 -4.93
N LYS A 102 -4.33 1.96 -4.75
CA LYS A 102 -5.06 2.17 -3.50
C LYS A 102 -5.85 0.91 -3.21
N ALA A 103 -5.72 0.38 -1.98
CA ALA A 103 -6.46 -0.81 -1.57
C ALA A 103 -7.99 -0.59 -1.63
N ALA A 104 -8.45 0.64 -1.40
CA ALA A 104 -9.87 0.99 -1.34
C ALA A 104 -10.55 1.20 -2.71
N SER A 105 -9.80 1.56 -3.77
CA SER A 105 -10.41 2.00 -5.03
C SER A 105 -9.71 1.53 -6.30
N ALA A 106 -8.69 0.68 -6.18
CA ALA A 106 -7.88 0.20 -7.30
C ALA A 106 -7.27 1.33 -8.16
N ALA A 107 -7.25 2.59 -7.72
CA ALA A 107 -6.61 3.70 -8.42
C ALA A 107 -5.08 3.68 -8.20
N GLN A 108 -4.28 4.15 -9.16
CA GLN A 108 -2.81 4.23 -9.00
C GLN A 108 -2.41 4.92 -7.68
N ALA A 109 -1.47 4.31 -6.96
CA ALA A 109 -0.95 4.84 -5.70
C ALA A 109 0.57 4.88 -5.67
N GLY A 110 1.11 6.06 -5.37
CA GLY A 110 2.53 6.36 -5.43
C GLY A 110 3.08 6.37 -6.85
N THR A 111 4.39 6.61 -6.96
CA THR A 111 5.08 6.85 -8.23
C THR A 111 6.33 5.98 -8.32
N TRP A 112 6.45 5.19 -9.39
CA TRP A 112 7.67 4.43 -9.68
C TRP A 112 8.77 5.36 -10.19
N VAL A 113 9.97 5.24 -9.63
CA VAL A 113 11.12 6.07 -10.01
C VAL A 113 11.83 5.42 -11.20
N ALA A 114 11.44 5.80 -12.42
CA ALA A 114 11.89 5.16 -13.66
C ALA A 114 13.42 5.08 -13.81
N ALA A 115 14.16 6.09 -13.33
CA ALA A 115 15.62 6.11 -13.37
C ALA A 115 16.29 5.01 -12.53
N THR A 116 15.53 4.34 -11.66
CA THR A 116 16.00 3.25 -10.80
C THR A 116 15.55 1.87 -11.28
N ALA A 117 14.91 1.80 -12.45
CA ALA A 117 14.56 0.53 -13.05
C ALA A 117 15.84 -0.29 -13.34
N PRO A 118 15.86 -1.60 -13.03
CA PRO A 118 17.00 -2.45 -13.33
C PRO A 118 17.16 -2.62 -14.84
N VAL A 119 18.31 -3.15 -15.27
CA VAL A 119 18.52 -3.50 -16.68
C VAL A 119 17.40 -4.42 -17.16
N ASN A 120 17.00 -4.29 -18.42
CA ASN A 120 15.88 -5.03 -19.01
C ASN A 120 14.51 -4.75 -18.35
N ALA A 121 14.34 -3.66 -17.59
CA ALA A 121 13.05 -3.19 -17.09
C ALA A 121 12.78 -1.75 -17.50
N THR A 122 11.49 -1.38 -17.50
CA THR A 122 11.06 0.00 -17.69
C THR A 122 9.78 0.28 -16.91
N VAL A 123 9.53 1.55 -16.62
CA VAL A 123 8.24 2.03 -16.12
C VAL A 123 7.42 2.51 -17.32
N SER A 124 6.28 1.87 -17.57
CA SER A 124 5.38 2.22 -18.68
C SER A 124 4.07 2.78 -18.16
N ALA A 125 3.60 3.88 -18.74
CA ALA A 125 2.26 4.38 -18.52
C ALA A 125 1.25 3.50 -19.27
N MET A 126 0.18 3.11 -18.58
CA MET A 126 -0.92 2.28 -19.09
C MET A 126 -2.24 2.93 -18.66
N GLY A 127 -2.61 4.01 -19.36
CA GLY A 127 -3.74 4.87 -18.95
C GLY A 127 -3.44 5.59 -17.63
N PRO A 128 -4.32 5.51 -16.61
CA PRO A 128 -4.08 6.15 -15.31
C PRO A 128 -3.08 5.38 -14.43
N PHE A 129 -2.58 4.23 -14.89
CA PHE A 129 -1.63 3.40 -14.14
C PHE A 129 -0.22 3.53 -14.69
N SER A 130 0.74 3.25 -13.81
CA SER A 130 2.13 3.01 -14.18
C SER A 130 2.51 1.61 -13.75
N VAL A 131 3.08 0.85 -14.69
CA VAL A 131 3.47 -0.54 -14.50
C VAL A 131 4.96 -0.65 -14.77
N VAL A 132 5.69 -1.22 -13.82
CA VAL A 132 7.07 -1.67 -14.03
C VAL A 132 7.00 -2.99 -14.75
N ARG A 133 7.69 -3.11 -15.88
CA ARG A 133 7.65 -4.32 -16.71
C ARG A 133 9.03 -4.65 -17.24
N HIS A 134 9.24 -5.91 -17.59
CA HIS A 134 10.42 -6.30 -18.34
C HIS A 134 10.38 -5.74 -19.78
N THR A 135 11.55 -5.49 -20.36
CA THR A 135 11.80 -5.14 -21.77
C THR A 135 12.61 -6.21 -22.51
N ALA A 136 13.15 -7.19 -21.78
CA ALA A 136 13.74 -8.42 -22.31
C ALA A 136 13.67 -9.53 -21.24
N PRO A 137 13.73 -10.82 -21.59
CA PRO A 137 13.80 -11.91 -20.63
C PRO A 137 15.02 -11.76 -19.72
N MET A 138 14.82 -11.89 -18.42
CA MET A 138 15.88 -11.74 -17.43
C MET A 138 16.37 -13.10 -16.94
N SER A 139 17.67 -13.24 -16.69
CA SER A 139 18.23 -14.42 -16.03
C SER A 139 17.87 -14.45 -14.55
N ASP A 140 17.95 -15.63 -13.94
CA ASP A 140 18.13 -15.72 -12.50
C ASP A 140 19.43 -15.00 -12.05
N SER A 141 19.52 -14.71 -10.76
CA SER A 141 20.69 -14.06 -10.16
C SER A 141 21.45 -14.95 -9.17
N VAL A 142 20.83 -16.06 -8.73
CA VAL A 142 21.43 -16.99 -7.78
C VAL A 142 20.98 -18.42 -8.09
N ILE A 143 21.95 -19.29 -8.39
CA ILE A 143 21.81 -20.75 -8.33
C ILE A 143 22.36 -21.17 -6.96
N LEU A 144 21.49 -21.40 -5.99
CA LEU A 144 21.91 -22.07 -4.76
C LEU A 144 22.04 -23.57 -5.07
N ALA A 145 23.17 -24.18 -4.73
CA ALA A 145 23.40 -25.61 -4.99
C ALA A 145 22.30 -26.45 -4.31
N GLY A 146 21.42 -27.06 -5.12
CA GLY A 146 20.27 -27.83 -4.66
C GLY A 146 19.00 -27.03 -4.32
N ALA A 147 18.96 -25.72 -4.64
CA ALA A 147 17.86 -24.82 -4.28
C ALA A 147 17.30 -24.03 -5.49
N ALA A 148 16.14 -23.40 -5.27
CA ALA A 148 15.35 -22.70 -6.27
C ALA A 148 16.13 -21.59 -6.99
N PHE A 149 15.89 -21.41 -8.29
CA PHE A 149 16.37 -20.23 -9.02
C PHE A 149 15.72 -18.99 -8.42
N VAL A 150 16.50 -17.97 -8.02
CA VAL A 150 15.93 -16.73 -7.45
C VAL A 150 16.09 -15.57 -8.42
N TYR A 151 14.95 -14.99 -8.78
CA TYR A 151 14.81 -13.82 -9.65
C TYR A 151 14.42 -12.58 -8.83
N PRO A 152 15.29 -11.56 -8.72
CA PRO A 152 14.98 -10.30 -8.06
C PRO A 152 14.82 -9.15 -9.06
N VAL A 153 13.69 -8.45 -8.99
CA VAL A 153 13.54 -7.08 -9.49
C VAL A 153 13.63 -6.16 -8.30
N SER A 154 14.37 -5.06 -8.40
CA SER A 154 14.36 -4.00 -7.39
C SER A 154 14.25 -2.64 -8.05
N ILE A 155 13.30 -1.83 -7.60
CA ILE A 155 13.03 -0.49 -8.13
C ILE A 155 12.53 0.43 -7.02
N GLN A 156 12.85 1.72 -7.10
CA GLN A 156 12.33 2.68 -6.12
C GLN A 156 10.90 3.10 -6.43
N TRP A 157 10.14 3.33 -5.37
CA TRP A 157 8.76 3.79 -5.37
C TRP A 157 8.58 4.88 -4.33
N THR A 158 8.09 6.04 -4.76
CA THR A 158 7.74 7.14 -3.87
C THR A 158 6.30 6.98 -3.41
N ALA A 159 6.10 6.95 -2.09
CA ALA A 159 4.79 6.82 -1.48
C ALA A 159 3.87 8.00 -1.84
N PRO A 160 2.55 7.75 -1.93
CA PRO A 160 1.58 8.80 -2.28
C PRO A 160 1.48 9.87 -1.19
N ALA A 161 0.74 10.94 -1.51
CA ALA A 161 0.44 12.01 -0.56
C ALA A 161 -0.41 11.52 0.62
N ALA A 162 -0.37 12.27 1.72
CA ALA A 162 -1.08 11.97 2.95
C ALA A 162 -2.61 11.84 2.71
N GLY A 163 -3.25 10.90 3.40
CA GLY A 163 -4.68 10.58 3.26
C GLY A 163 -4.99 9.61 2.12
N THR A 164 -3.98 8.94 1.56
CA THR A 164 -4.20 7.96 0.49
C THR A 164 -4.72 6.62 1.02
N GLY A 165 -4.47 6.31 2.29
CA GLY A 165 -4.80 5.03 2.92
C GLY A 165 -3.85 3.91 2.50
N ALA A 166 -4.28 2.67 2.69
CA ALA A 166 -3.44 1.51 2.38
C ALA A 166 -3.11 1.41 0.88
N VAL A 167 -1.87 1.03 0.59
CA VAL A 167 -1.38 0.77 -0.77
C VAL A 167 -1.20 -0.74 -0.95
N LYS A 168 -1.74 -1.27 -2.03
CA LYS A 168 -1.59 -2.66 -2.45
C LYS A 168 -0.66 -2.74 -3.66
N PHE A 169 0.39 -3.55 -3.54
CA PHE A 169 1.33 -3.89 -4.61
C PHE A 169 0.90 -5.20 -5.26
N PHE A 170 1.06 -5.28 -6.58
CA PHE A 170 0.68 -6.43 -7.39
C PHE A 170 1.88 -6.85 -8.23
N GLY A 171 2.35 -8.08 -8.06
CA GLY A 171 3.43 -8.65 -8.86
C GLY A 171 2.94 -9.86 -9.64
N VAL A 172 3.27 -9.93 -10.93
CA VAL A 172 3.06 -11.11 -11.77
C VAL A 172 4.38 -11.49 -12.39
N ILE A 173 4.70 -12.78 -12.34
CA ILE A 173 5.93 -13.37 -12.88
C ILE A 173 5.54 -14.42 -13.90
N ASN A 174 6.23 -14.45 -15.03
CA ASN A 174 6.25 -15.57 -15.95
C ASN A 174 7.67 -16.15 -15.97
N ALA A 175 7.83 -17.37 -15.47
CA ALA A 175 9.06 -18.13 -15.55
C ALA A 175 9.05 -18.94 -16.85
N VAL A 176 10.07 -18.74 -17.68
CA VAL A 176 10.08 -19.22 -19.07
C VAL A 176 11.25 -20.16 -19.33
N ASN A 177 11.02 -21.18 -20.15
CA ASN A 177 12.03 -22.17 -20.51
C ASN A 177 12.98 -21.69 -21.62
N ASN A 178 12.72 -20.52 -22.20
CA ASN A 178 13.51 -19.88 -23.26
C ASN A 178 13.66 -20.76 -24.53
N ASN A 179 12.68 -21.62 -24.83
CA ASN A 179 12.69 -22.53 -25.98
C ASN A 179 12.13 -21.90 -27.27
N THR A 180 11.62 -20.66 -27.21
CA THR A 180 11.00 -19.88 -28.31
C THR A 180 9.72 -20.46 -28.91
N ASN A 181 9.17 -21.53 -28.33
CA ASN A 181 7.94 -22.15 -28.81
C ASN A 181 6.71 -21.53 -28.16
N ALA A 182 5.57 -21.56 -28.86
CA ALA A 182 4.27 -21.24 -28.29
C ALA A 182 3.66 -22.51 -27.67
N ASP A 183 4.02 -22.79 -26.41
CA ASP A 183 3.57 -23.96 -25.68
C ASP A 183 3.19 -23.63 -24.22
N ALA A 184 2.72 -24.63 -23.47
CA ALA A 184 2.36 -24.48 -22.07
C ALA A 184 3.54 -24.72 -21.10
N GLY A 185 4.78 -24.71 -21.61
CA GLY A 185 6.00 -24.94 -20.85
C GLY A 185 6.41 -23.76 -19.97
N ASP A 186 5.94 -22.55 -20.30
CA ASP A 186 6.11 -21.37 -19.48
C ASP A 186 5.06 -21.31 -18.36
N LEU A 187 5.51 -21.07 -17.13
CA LEU A 187 4.68 -21.07 -15.93
C LEU A 187 4.65 -19.69 -15.31
N TRP A 188 3.47 -19.22 -14.90
CA TRP A 188 3.32 -17.91 -14.27
C TRP A 188 2.63 -18.00 -12.90
N ASN A 189 2.84 -16.99 -12.07
CA ASN A 189 2.09 -16.81 -10.84
C ASN A 189 1.92 -15.31 -10.52
N SER A 190 1.15 -15.00 -9.48
CA SER A 190 0.89 -13.64 -9.01
C SER A 190 0.94 -13.54 -7.49
N THR A 191 1.20 -12.33 -6.99
CA THR A 191 1.25 -12.03 -5.55
C THR A 191 0.76 -10.62 -5.31
N THR A 192 0.25 -10.39 -4.11
CA THR A 192 -0.10 -9.06 -3.67
C THR A 192 0.36 -8.82 -2.24
N THR A 193 0.83 -7.60 -1.98
CA THR A 193 1.28 -7.18 -0.64
C THR A 193 0.67 -5.83 -0.34
N THR A 194 0.10 -5.67 0.84
CA THR A 194 -0.51 -4.41 1.28
C THR A 194 0.32 -3.81 2.40
N ILE A 195 0.58 -2.50 2.32
CA ILE A 195 1.17 -1.71 3.40
C ILE A 195 0.22 -0.57 3.79
N THR A 196 0.18 -0.22 5.07
CA THR A 196 -0.72 0.83 5.57
C THR A 196 -0.03 2.18 5.59
N GLU A 197 -0.81 3.25 5.50
CA GLU A 197 -0.29 4.60 5.67
C GLU A 197 0.03 4.88 7.14
N TYR A 198 1.19 5.47 7.40
CA TYR A 198 1.46 6.13 8.66
C TYR A 198 0.61 7.40 8.72
N VAL A 199 -0.37 7.39 9.62
CA VAL A 199 -1.15 8.57 9.95
C VAL A 199 -0.51 9.22 11.16
N ASP A 200 0.07 10.40 10.96
CA ASP A 200 0.49 11.24 12.07
C ASP A 200 -0.78 11.67 12.81
N HIS A 201 -1.02 11.09 13.98
CA HIS A 201 -2.08 11.54 14.89
C HIS A 201 -1.68 12.88 15.53
N THR A 202 -1.32 13.88 14.72
CA THR A 202 -1.44 15.25 15.15
C THR A 202 -2.94 15.48 15.35
N LEU A 203 -3.35 15.94 16.53
CA LEU A 203 -4.75 16.26 16.86
C LEU A 203 -5.23 17.41 15.96
N VAL A 204 -5.51 17.12 14.70
CA VAL A 204 -6.19 18.04 13.79
C VAL A 204 -7.67 17.74 13.93
N SER A 205 -8.37 18.74 14.47
CA SER A 205 -9.80 18.77 14.66
C SER A 205 -10.51 18.45 13.34
N GLU A 206 -10.93 17.20 13.15
CA GLU A 206 -11.88 16.87 12.11
C GLU A 206 -13.17 17.66 12.39
N VAL A 207 -13.65 18.39 11.39
CA VAL A 207 -14.84 19.27 11.46
C VAL A 207 -16.11 18.40 11.45
N ALA A 208 -16.19 17.43 12.35
CA ALA A 208 -17.46 17.01 12.93
C ALA A 208 -17.81 18.03 14.02
N ALA A 209 -19.08 18.37 14.21
CA ALA A 209 -19.52 19.35 15.21
C ALA A 209 -18.87 19.08 16.58
N LYS A 210 -17.77 19.79 16.87
CA LYS A 210 -16.90 19.46 17.98
C LYS A 210 -17.57 19.91 19.26
N VAL A 211 -17.68 19.00 20.21
CA VAL A 211 -18.08 19.34 21.57
C VAL A 211 -17.13 20.41 22.08
N ALA A 212 -17.67 21.61 22.33
CA ALA A 212 -16.94 22.71 22.92
C ALA A 212 -16.78 22.44 24.42
N ILE A 213 -15.54 22.51 24.91
CA ILE A 213 -15.20 22.21 26.29
C ILE A 213 -14.65 23.46 26.98
N ASN A 214 -15.34 23.85 28.04
CA ASN A 214 -14.89 24.89 28.96
C ASN A 214 -14.63 24.30 30.35
N THR A 215 -13.61 24.82 31.01
CA THR A 215 -13.21 24.39 32.35
C THR A 215 -13.01 25.62 33.22
N PHE A 216 -13.71 25.73 34.34
CA PHE A 216 -13.58 26.86 35.25
C PHE A 216 -13.81 26.47 36.73
N PRO A 217 -13.08 27.06 37.68
CA PRO A 217 -11.98 28.00 37.47
C PRO A 217 -10.74 27.29 36.89
N ASN A 218 -9.91 28.05 36.17
CA ASN A 218 -8.57 27.65 35.76
C ASN A 218 -7.67 28.88 35.95
N PRO A 219 -6.76 28.91 36.95
CA PRO A 219 -6.30 27.78 37.76
C PRO A 219 -7.34 27.19 38.74
N VAL A 220 -7.24 25.90 39.05
CA VAL A 220 -8.12 25.15 39.97
C VAL A 220 -7.40 24.85 41.29
N THR A 221 -8.10 24.98 42.42
CA THR A 221 -7.58 24.61 43.75
C THR A 221 -8.04 23.21 44.16
N SER A 222 -9.36 23.01 44.32
CA SER A 222 -9.95 21.74 44.79
C SER A 222 -10.72 21.03 43.68
N SER A 223 -11.62 21.73 42.98
CA SER A 223 -12.44 21.18 41.91
C SER A 223 -12.72 22.21 40.83
N PHE A 224 -12.91 21.76 39.60
CA PHE A 224 -13.34 22.62 38.49
C PHE A 224 -14.63 22.09 37.87
N THR A 225 -15.38 22.99 37.26
CA THR A 225 -16.55 22.68 36.44
C THR A 225 -16.12 22.42 35.02
N LEU A 226 -16.45 21.24 34.51
CA LEU A 226 -16.39 20.88 33.09
C LEU A 226 -17.74 21.20 32.46
N GLN A 227 -17.76 22.13 31.52
CA GLN A 227 -18.93 22.45 30.71
C GLN A 227 -18.73 21.94 29.29
N LEU A 228 -19.69 21.14 28.83
CA LEU A 228 -19.81 20.64 27.47
C LEU A 228 -20.91 21.44 26.75
N SER A 229 -20.60 21.95 25.56
CA SER A 229 -21.55 22.62 24.67
C SER A 229 -21.43 22.04 23.26
N ASN A 230 -22.49 22.10 22.45
CA ASN A 230 -22.53 21.40 21.16
C ASN A 230 -22.28 19.89 21.30
N ALA A 231 -22.72 19.32 22.43
CA ALA A 231 -22.57 17.91 22.74
C ALA A 231 -23.84 17.17 22.35
N ALA A 232 -23.75 16.28 21.35
CA ALA A 232 -24.86 15.39 21.01
C ALA A 232 -25.22 14.51 22.22
N ALA A 233 -26.52 14.26 22.42
CA ALA A 233 -27.01 13.47 23.54
C ALA A 233 -26.33 12.10 23.66
N GLY A 234 -26.17 11.63 24.90
CA GLY A 234 -25.54 10.37 25.26
C GLY A 234 -24.45 10.52 26.32
N THR A 235 -23.81 9.40 26.62
CA THR A 235 -22.78 9.29 27.66
C THR A 235 -21.40 9.68 27.13
N TYR A 236 -20.73 10.62 27.80
CA TYR A 236 -19.34 11.00 27.52
C TYR A 236 -18.41 10.44 28.60
N GLY A 237 -17.33 9.79 28.19
CA GLY A 237 -16.23 9.44 29.09
C GLY A 237 -15.34 10.64 29.34
N VAL A 238 -15.10 10.98 30.61
CA VAL A 238 -14.22 12.07 31.02
C VAL A 238 -13.05 11.50 31.82
N GLN A 239 -11.84 11.90 31.44
CA GLN A 239 -10.60 11.52 32.13
C GLN A 239 -9.78 12.77 32.41
N VAL A 240 -9.09 12.81 33.55
CA VAL A 240 -8.06 13.80 33.81
C VAL A 240 -6.73 13.08 33.92
N MET A 241 -5.72 13.56 33.21
CA MET A 241 -4.38 13.00 33.16
C MET A 241 -3.36 14.01 33.67
N ASP A 242 -2.36 13.54 34.42
CA ASP A 242 -1.20 14.37 34.77
C ASP A 242 -0.21 14.47 33.60
N ILE A 243 0.91 15.18 33.81
CA ILE A 243 1.94 15.40 32.78
C ILE A 243 2.67 14.12 32.34
N THR A 244 2.60 13.05 33.14
CA THR A 244 3.18 11.75 32.81
C THR A 244 2.22 10.86 32.01
N GLY A 245 0.99 11.33 31.76
CA GLY A 245 -0.08 10.57 31.11
C GLY A 245 -0.85 9.65 32.06
N LYS A 246 -0.58 9.70 33.38
CA LYS A 246 -1.32 8.91 34.36
C LYS A 246 -2.72 9.50 34.54
N ILE A 247 -3.73 8.65 34.39
CA ILE A 247 -5.14 9.00 34.66
C ILE A 247 -5.31 9.16 36.17
N VAL A 248 -5.68 10.37 36.60
CA VAL A 248 -5.94 10.73 38.00
C VAL A 248 -7.43 10.75 38.32
N VAL A 249 -8.29 11.05 37.35
CA VAL A 249 -9.75 11.00 37.48
C VAL A 249 -10.35 10.32 36.26
N LYS A 250 -11.39 9.51 36.46
CA LYS A 250 -12.21 8.93 35.41
C LYS A 250 -13.68 8.95 35.84
N GLN A 251 -14.55 9.48 34.99
CA GLN A 251 -15.99 9.54 35.24
C GLN A 251 -16.77 9.56 33.92
N SER A 252 -18.10 9.42 34.01
CA SER A 252 -19.00 9.59 32.86
C SER A 252 -19.91 10.79 33.06
N VAL A 253 -20.22 11.51 31.98
CA VAL A 253 -21.15 12.65 31.96
C VAL A 253 -22.25 12.38 30.96
N GLU A 254 -23.50 12.34 31.43
CA GLU A 254 -24.68 12.20 30.57
C GLU A 254 -25.06 13.56 29.98
N VAL A 255 -25.32 13.59 28.68
CA VAL A 255 -25.86 14.74 27.96
C VAL A 255 -27.26 14.37 27.45
N THR A 256 -28.30 15.04 27.91
CA THR A 256 -29.68 14.78 27.46
C THR A 256 -30.19 15.77 26.42
N GLY A 257 -29.49 16.90 26.25
CA GLY A 257 -29.79 17.94 25.26
C GLY A 257 -28.59 18.22 24.36
N ASN A 258 -28.10 19.46 24.38
CA ASN A 258 -26.90 19.91 23.63
C ASN A 258 -25.76 20.39 24.55
N THR A 259 -25.98 20.38 25.85
CA THR A 259 -25.06 20.90 26.87
C THR A 259 -25.12 20.04 28.12
N ALA A 260 -24.00 19.92 28.82
CA ALA A 260 -23.96 19.33 30.16
C ALA A 260 -22.88 20.01 31.01
N SER A 261 -23.00 19.88 32.32
CA SER A 261 -22.02 20.38 33.28
C SER A 261 -21.72 19.30 34.31
N SER A 262 -20.45 19.15 34.67
CA SER A 262 -20.02 18.20 35.70
C SER A 262 -18.86 18.77 36.52
N THR A 263 -18.85 18.48 37.81
CA THR A 263 -17.78 18.92 38.72
C THR A 263 -16.73 17.84 38.84
N ILE A 264 -15.47 18.20 38.59
CA ILE A 264 -14.32 17.31 38.69
C ILE A 264 -13.51 17.65 39.94
N ASN A 265 -13.38 16.69 40.85
CA ASN A 265 -12.60 16.84 42.08
C ASN A 265 -11.13 16.50 41.83
N LEU A 266 -10.24 17.46 42.15
CA LEU A 266 -8.80 17.30 42.12
C LEU A 266 -8.12 17.58 43.48
N SER A 267 -8.87 17.62 44.59
CA SER A 267 -8.35 18.03 45.91
C SER A 267 -7.15 17.20 46.38
N ASN A 268 -7.13 15.91 46.03
CA ASN A 268 -6.13 14.95 46.51
C ASN A 268 -4.93 14.77 45.56
N PHE A 269 -4.79 15.60 44.52
CA PHE A 269 -3.67 15.52 43.58
C PHE A 269 -2.68 16.65 43.76
N ALA A 270 -1.46 16.50 43.24
CA ALA A 270 -0.42 17.52 43.37
C ALA A 270 -0.74 18.76 42.51
N ALA A 271 -0.21 19.93 42.88
CA ALA A 271 -0.19 21.09 42.00
C ALA A 271 0.57 20.76 40.71
N GLY A 272 0.12 21.30 39.57
CA GLY A 272 0.72 21.00 38.27
C GLY A 272 -0.21 21.18 37.09
N ARG A 273 0.28 20.82 35.91
CA ARG A 273 -0.50 20.81 34.66
C ARG A 273 -1.21 19.48 34.49
N TYR A 274 -2.50 19.55 34.13
CA TYR A 274 -3.34 18.40 33.84
C TYR A 274 -4.03 18.56 32.48
N HIS A 275 -4.36 17.44 31.86
CA HIS A 275 -5.14 17.36 30.63
C HIS A 275 -6.48 16.71 30.91
N VAL A 276 -7.57 17.42 30.63
CA VAL A 276 -8.93 16.90 30.66
C VAL A 276 -9.25 16.34 29.28
N VAL A 277 -9.54 15.05 29.21
CA VAL A 277 -9.91 14.34 27.99
C VAL A 277 -11.39 13.99 28.08
N VAL A 278 -12.16 14.38 27.07
CA VAL A 278 -13.57 14.01 26.93
C VAL A 278 -13.72 13.20 25.65
N GLU A 279 -14.35 12.03 25.77
CA GLU A 279 -14.46 11.04 24.71
C GLU A 279 -15.90 10.54 24.56
N LYS A 280 -16.36 10.43 23.31
CA LYS A 280 -17.58 9.72 22.96
C LYS A 280 -17.43 9.13 21.56
N ASP A 281 -17.82 7.87 21.37
CA ASP A 281 -17.79 7.16 20.08
C ASP A 281 -16.43 7.24 19.36
N GLY A 282 -15.33 7.17 20.14
CA GLY A 282 -13.96 7.27 19.65
C GLY A 282 -13.46 8.70 19.35
N VAL A 283 -14.33 9.71 19.40
CA VAL A 283 -13.97 11.12 19.22
C VAL A 283 -13.48 11.69 20.54
N ARG A 284 -12.26 12.24 20.56
CA ARG A 284 -11.62 12.83 21.74
C ARG A 284 -11.42 14.33 21.62
N THR A 285 -11.72 15.07 22.69
CA THR A 285 -11.34 16.48 22.83
C THR A 285 -10.56 16.67 24.12
N VAL A 286 -9.48 17.45 24.05
CA VAL A 286 -8.55 17.67 25.17
C VAL A 286 -8.50 19.15 25.55
N LYS A 287 -8.51 19.45 26.85
CA LYS A 287 -8.33 20.79 27.41
C LYS A 287 -7.30 20.75 28.54
N ALA A 288 -6.29 21.62 28.47
CA ALA A 288 -5.32 21.77 29.55
C ALA A 288 -5.86 22.66 30.68
N ILE A 289 -5.55 22.29 31.92
CA ILE A 289 -5.83 23.06 33.13
C ILE A 289 -4.60 23.11 34.04
N VAL A 290 -4.54 24.10 34.93
CA VAL A 290 -3.48 24.26 35.93
C VAL A 290 -4.09 24.10 37.32
N LYS A 291 -3.55 23.18 38.12
CA LYS A 291 -3.88 23.04 39.53
C LYS A 291 -2.86 23.77 40.40
N GLN A 292 -3.35 24.54 41.36
CA GLN A 292 -2.57 25.26 42.38
C GLN A 292 -2.83 24.70 43.77
#